data_AF-A0A146F9Q8-F1
#
_entry.id   AF-A0A146F9Q8-F1
#
_cell.length_a   1.000
_cell.length_b   1.000
_cell.length_c   1.000
_cell.angle_alpha   90.00
_cell.angle_beta   90.00
_cell.angle_gamma   90.00
#
_symmetry.space_group_name_H-M   'P 1'
#
loop_
_entity.id
_entity.type
_entity.pdbx_description
1 polymer ?
#
loop_
_entity_poly.entity_id
_entity_poly.type
_entity_poly.pdbx_seq_one_letter_code
_entity_poly.pdbx_strand_id
1 'polypeptide(L)'
;MRSVNYTTLMTTGSEVASNYSYQLQPRVDGDIVADTYEAQLYQKNFNLSGPVVISHERHEENSQSSSSVTSAADIAAELQMYFPSITDDVVEDVIKLYPASHNANAGYRVSDIRQGFDMTGKKLALTQALHNETRNSFVNLGEATHGTEQTYYWCSTYSTVPANGLTSSSSSSANVTVAVLSFFD
;
A
#
# COMPACT_ATOMS: atom_id res chain seq x y z
N MET A 1 0.88 21.13 27.17
CA MET A 1 -0.29 20.65 26.40
C MET A 1 -1.42 20.05 27.25
N ARG A 2 -1.17 19.40 28.39
CA ARG A 2 -2.24 18.74 29.20
C ARG A 2 -3.40 19.65 29.68
N SER A 3 -3.22 20.97 29.72
CA SER A 3 -4.24 21.96 30.10
C SER A 3 -4.94 22.62 28.90
N VAL A 4 -4.54 22.31 27.67
CA VAL A 4 -5.13 22.85 26.44
C VAL A 4 -6.38 22.03 26.11
N ASN A 5 -7.47 22.68 25.71
CA ASN A 5 -8.70 21.99 25.37
C ASN A 5 -8.54 21.15 24.09
N TYR A 6 -9.35 20.09 23.98
CA TYR A 6 -9.29 19.13 22.88
C TYR A 6 -9.44 19.78 21.49
N THR A 7 -10.36 20.74 21.34
CA THR A 7 -10.59 21.42 20.05
C THR A 7 -9.36 22.16 19.58
N THR A 8 -8.71 22.93 20.45
CA THR A 8 -7.46 23.62 20.13
C THR A 8 -6.37 22.64 19.77
N LEU A 9 -6.24 21.52 20.50
CA LEU A 9 -5.27 20.47 20.17
C LEU A 9 -5.51 19.87 18.79
N MET A 10 -6.77 19.60 18.43
CA MET A 10 -7.11 19.01 17.14
C MET A 10 -6.87 20.00 15.99
N THR A 11 -7.31 21.26 16.14
CA THR A 11 -7.07 22.32 15.15
C THR A 11 -5.58 22.51 14.89
N THR A 12 -4.78 22.67 15.94
CA THR A 12 -3.32 22.81 15.78
C THR A 12 -2.70 21.56 15.16
N GLY A 13 -3.18 20.36 15.49
CA GLY A 13 -2.74 19.12 14.87
C GLY A 13 -3.00 19.10 13.35
N SER A 14 -4.20 19.50 12.93
CA SER A 14 -4.54 19.63 11.50
C SER A 14 -3.72 20.71 10.79
N GLU A 15 -3.46 21.85 11.44
CA GLU A 15 -2.62 22.92 10.89
C GLU A 15 -1.17 22.46 10.68
N VAL A 16 -0.59 21.75 11.65
CA VAL A 16 0.76 21.17 11.51
C VAL A 16 0.78 20.15 10.37
N ALA A 17 -0.23 19.29 10.29
CA ALA A 17 -0.31 18.30 9.20
C ALA A 17 -0.42 18.95 7.83
N SER A 18 -1.22 20.00 7.70
CA SER A 18 -1.38 20.74 6.44
C SER A 18 -0.14 21.56 6.06
N ASN A 19 0.50 22.22 7.02
CA ASN A 19 1.60 23.15 6.73
C ASN A 19 2.92 22.45 6.42
N TYR A 20 3.12 21.24 6.97
CA TYR A 20 4.39 20.51 6.86
C TYR A 20 4.23 19.16 6.17
N SER A 21 3.06 18.86 5.60
CA SER A 21 2.71 17.53 5.11
C SER A 21 3.01 16.43 6.14
N TYR A 22 2.87 16.76 7.44
CA TYR A 22 3.33 15.92 8.54
C TYR A 22 2.18 15.11 9.13
N GLN A 23 2.27 13.79 9.07
CA GLN A 23 1.29 12.93 9.71
C GLN A 23 1.77 12.47 11.10
N LEU A 24 0.90 12.58 12.11
CA LEU A 24 1.13 11.98 13.43
C LEU A 24 1.02 10.45 13.30
N GLN A 25 2.14 9.83 12.99
CA GLN A 25 2.28 8.38 12.78
C GLN A 25 2.91 7.71 14.01
N PRO A 26 2.75 6.38 14.17
CA PRO A 26 3.56 5.60 15.10
C PRO A 26 5.06 5.91 14.91
N ARG A 27 5.79 6.03 16.01
CA ARG A 27 7.24 6.27 16.05
C ARG A 27 7.89 5.19 16.90
N VAL A 28 9.17 4.96 16.64
CA VAL A 28 10.02 4.14 17.51
C VAL A 28 10.07 4.82 18.87
N ASP A 29 9.46 4.19 19.88
CA ASP A 29 9.41 4.68 21.25
C ASP A 29 10.37 3.90 22.18
N GLY A 30 10.93 2.79 21.68
CA GLY A 30 11.81 1.91 22.45
C GLY A 30 11.08 0.97 23.41
N ASP A 31 9.74 0.95 23.38
CA ASP A 31 8.89 0.10 24.22
C ASP A 31 7.96 -0.76 23.37
N ILE A 32 6.84 -0.20 22.89
CA ILE A 32 5.89 -0.90 22.03
C ILE A 32 6.51 -1.10 20.63
N VAL A 33 7.18 -0.07 20.11
CA VAL A 33 7.88 -0.10 18.82
C VAL A 33 9.36 0.10 19.10
N ALA A 34 10.07 -1.01 19.29
CA ALA A 34 11.47 -1.00 19.69
C ALA A 34 12.44 -0.54 18.58
N ASP A 35 12.06 -0.71 17.30
CA ASP A 35 12.79 -0.23 16.12
C ASP A 35 11.82 -0.09 14.94
N THR A 36 12.30 0.39 13.79
CA THR A 36 11.56 0.42 12.52
C THR A 36 10.99 -0.96 12.18
N TYR A 37 9.81 -0.98 11.54
CA TYR A 37 9.17 -2.25 11.21
C TYR A 37 10.03 -3.09 10.26
N GLU A 38 10.80 -2.46 9.36
CA GLU A 38 11.74 -3.16 8.48
C GLU A 38 12.83 -3.88 9.29
N ALA A 39 13.46 -3.18 10.25
CA ALA A 39 14.48 -3.78 11.10
C ALA A 39 13.92 -4.96 11.91
N GLN A 40 12.75 -4.78 12.51
CA GLN A 40 12.06 -5.84 13.28
C GLN A 40 11.69 -7.04 12.39
N LEU A 41 11.13 -6.79 11.21
CA LEU A 41 10.72 -7.83 10.27
C LEU A 41 11.92 -8.60 9.72
N TYR A 42 12.99 -7.91 9.29
CA TYR A 42 14.18 -8.53 8.71
C TYR A 42 15.01 -9.31 9.73
N GLN A 43 14.99 -8.91 11.00
CA GLN A 43 15.60 -9.65 12.11
C GLN A 43 14.70 -10.75 12.67
N LYS A 44 13.49 -10.93 12.12
CA LYS A 44 12.47 -11.88 12.59
C LYS A 44 12.03 -11.65 14.03
N ASN A 45 12.08 -10.41 14.49
CA ASN A 45 11.62 -10.04 15.82
C ASN A 45 10.14 -9.62 15.78
N PHE A 46 9.28 -10.61 15.55
CA PHE A 46 7.83 -10.45 15.57
C PHE A 46 7.18 -11.74 16.10
N ASN A 47 5.99 -11.62 16.68
CA ASN A 47 5.24 -12.76 17.21
C ASN A 47 4.01 -13.07 16.35
N LEU A 48 4.25 -13.36 15.07
CA LEU A 48 3.26 -13.76 14.09
C LEU A 48 3.69 -15.10 13.50
N SER A 49 2.78 -16.07 13.48
CA SER A 49 3.05 -17.42 12.96
C SER A 49 1.80 -17.99 12.30
N GLY A 50 1.98 -18.90 11.36
CA GLY A 50 0.88 -19.55 10.64
C GLY A 50 0.46 -18.77 9.39
N PRO A 51 -0.59 -19.27 8.70
CA PRO A 51 -0.98 -18.75 7.40
C PRO A 51 -1.56 -17.33 7.50
N VAL A 52 -1.05 -16.42 6.68
CA VAL A 52 -1.54 -15.04 6.58
C VAL A 52 -2.13 -14.78 5.19
N VAL A 53 -3.31 -14.15 5.12
CA VAL A 53 -3.90 -13.69 3.85
C VAL A 53 -3.62 -12.19 3.74
N ILE A 54 -3.06 -11.76 2.60
CA ILE A 54 -2.70 -10.35 2.34
C ILE A 54 -3.18 -9.90 0.96
N SER A 55 -4.04 -8.88 0.93
CA SER A 55 -4.63 -8.28 -0.27
C SER A 55 -4.12 -6.85 -0.50
N HIS A 56 -4.13 -6.40 -1.75
CA HIS A 56 -3.89 -5.01 -2.17
C HIS A 56 -4.69 -4.77 -3.43
N GLU A 57 -5.13 -3.54 -3.61
CA GLU A 57 -5.79 -3.12 -4.83
C GLU A 57 -4.81 -2.84 -5.99
N ARG A 58 -5.33 -2.89 -7.22
CA ARG A 58 -4.55 -2.59 -8.44
C ARG A 58 -3.94 -1.19 -8.44
N HIS A 59 -4.66 -0.23 -7.86
CA HIS A 59 -4.37 1.20 -7.91
C HIS A 59 -4.47 1.84 -6.52
N GLU A 60 -3.84 1.20 -5.52
CA GLU A 60 -3.81 1.61 -4.11
C GLU A 60 -3.63 3.13 -3.94
N GLU A 61 -2.62 3.69 -4.59
CA GLU A 61 -2.22 5.08 -4.39
C GLU A 61 -2.83 6.05 -5.42
N ASN A 62 -3.65 5.59 -6.36
CA ASN A 62 -4.18 6.48 -7.41
C ASN A 62 -5.18 7.50 -6.87
N SER A 63 -5.88 7.19 -5.76
CA SER A 63 -6.73 8.16 -5.07
C SER A 63 -5.95 9.30 -4.39
N GLN A 64 -4.63 9.13 -4.23
CA GLN A 64 -3.72 10.11 -3.64
C GLN A 64 -2.86 10.82 -4.71
N SER A 65 -3.11 10.57 -6.00
CA SER A 65 -2.37 11.21 -7.09
C SER A 65 -2.62 12.73 -7.08
N SER A 66 -1.54 13.51 -7.07
CA SER A 66 -1.60 14.96 -7.08
C SER A 66 -1.45 15.53 -8.50
N SER A 67 -2.29 16.49 -8.86
CA SER A 67 -2.16 17.24 -10.11
C SER A 67 -1.00 18.24 -10.10
N SER A 68 -0.40 18.52 -8.94
CA SER A 68 0.81 19.35 -8.83
C SER A 68 2.08 18.63 -9.30
N VAL A 69 2.05 17.31 -9.38
CA VAL A 69 3.19 16.50 -9.84
C VAL A 69 3.09 16.34 -11.35
N THR A 70 3.94 17.05 -12.08
CA THR A 70 3.87 17.13 -13.56
C THR A 70 5.15 16.72 -14.25
N SER A 71 6.26 16.59 -13.52
CA SER A 71 7.58 16.34 -14.06
C SER A 71 8.38 15.33 -13.23
N ALA A 72 9.48 14.82 -13.78
CA ALA A 72 10.41 13.96 -13.04
C ALA A 72 11.08 14.67 -11.85
N ALA A 73 11.26 15.99 -11.92
CA ALA A 73 11.75 16.78 -10.80
C ALA A 73 10.74 16.83 -9.65
N ASP A 74 9.44 16.92 -9.95
CA ASP A 74 8.39 16.84 -8.94
C ASP A 74 8.36 15.45 -8.28
N ILE A 75 8.53 14.38 -9.06
CA ILE A 75 8.68 13.00 -8.54
C ILE A 75 9.86 12.92 -7.56
N ALA A 76 11.02 13.46 -7.94
CA ALA A 76 12.21 13.48 -7.09
C ALA A 76 11.96 14.25 -5.78
N ALA A 77 11.31 15.41 -5.85
CA ALA A 77 10.97 16.21 -4.67
C ALA A 77 10.01 15.47 -3.73
N GLU A 78 8.99 14.79 -4.27
CA GLU A 78 8.10 13.93 -3.50
C GLU A 78 8.88 12.79 -2.80
N LEU A 79 9.76 12.09 -3.52
CA LEU A 79 10.58 11.02 -2.93
C LEU A 79 11.49 11.54 -1.81
N GLN A 80 12.08 12.71 -1.97
CA GLN A 80 12.91 13.34 -0.93
C GLN A 80 12.09 13.83 0.27
N MET A 81 10.82 14.20 0.07
CA MET A 81 9.90 14.49 1.18
C MET A 81 9.64 13.24 2.02
N TYR A 82 9.42 12.09 1.38
CA TYR A 82 9.20 10.81 2.08
C TYR A 82 10.48 10.22 2.68
N PHE A 83 11.60 10.35 1.97
CA PHE A 83 12.90 9.83 2.36
C PHE A 83 13.94 10.95 2.32
N PRO A 84 14.03 11.82 3.35
CA PRO A 84 14.91 12.99 3.35
C PRO A 84 16.41 12.69 3.15
N SER A 85 16.82 11.44 3.39
CA SER A 85 18.19 10.97 3.22
C SER A 85 18.40 10.15 1.94
N ILE A 86 17.40 10.05 1.04
CA ILE A 86 17.56 9.36 -0.24
C ILE A 86 18.57 10.11 -1.11
N THR A 87 19.51 9.37 -1.69
CA THR A 87 20.56 9.96 -2.52
C THR A 87 20.07 10.12 -3.96
N ASP A 88 20.65 11.09 -4.68
CA ASP A 88 20.22 11.44 -6.03
C ASP A 88 20.34 10.27 -7.03
N ASP A 89 21.34 9.40 -6.86
CA ASP A 89 21.53 8.20 -7.68
C ASP A 89 20.40 7.19 -7.49
N VAL A 90 19.94 6.99 -6.25
CA VAL A 90 18.78 6.11 -5.97
C VAL A 90 17.50 6.72 -6.54
N VAL A 91 17.32 8.04 -6.45
CA VAL A 91 16.18 8.73 -7.09
C VAL A 91 16.19 8.53 -8.60
N GLU A 92 17.37 8.66 -9.24
CA GLU A 92 17.52 8.43 -10.68
C GLU A 92 17.13 7.01 -11.07
N ASP A 93 17.56 6.01 -10.30
CA ASP A 93 17.23 4.60 -10.54
C ASP A 93 15.74 4.30 -10.35
N VAL A 94 15.10 4.91 -9.35
CA VAL A 94 13.63 4.82 -9.19
C VAL A 94 12.92 5.43 -10.40
N ILE A 95 13.32 6.60 -10.87
CA ILE A 95 12.70 7.23 -12.05
C ILE A 95 12.90 6.39 -13.31
N LYS A 96 14.05 5.70 -13.47
CA LYS A 96 14.30 4.77 -14.58
C LYS A 96 13.41 3.53 -14.51
N LEU A 97 13.13 3.01 -13.33
CA LEU A 97 12.21 1.86 -13.13
C LEU A 97 10.76 2.21 -13.48
N TYR A 98 10.38 3.49 -13.35
CA TYR A 98 9.04 4.01 -13.64
C TYR A 98 9.07 5.09 -14.75
N PRO A 99 9.42 4.70 -15.99
CA PRO A 99 9.63 5.66 -17.06
C PRO A 99 8.31 6.26 -17.57
N ALA A 100 8.39 7.48 -18.12
CA ALA A 100 7.23 8.16 -18.71
C ALA A 100 6.63 7.41 -19.92
N SER A 101 7.38 6.51 -20.54
CA SER A 101 6.89 5.63 -21.60
C SER A 101 5.87 4.61 -21.13
N HIS A 102 5.88 4.23 -19.84
CA HIS A 102 4.88 3.33 -19.26
C HIS A 102 3.64 4.10 -18.84
N ASN A 103 3.80 5.31 -18.30
CA ASN A 103 2.71 6.18 -17.91
C ASN A 103 3.13 7.65 -18.05
N ALA A 104 2.51 8.37 -18.99
CA ALA A 104 2.87 9.76 -19.26
C ALA A 104 2.46 10.71 -18.11
N ASN A 105 1.50 10.32 -17.27
CA ASN A 105 1.05 11.13 -16.14
C ASN A 105 2.02 10.98 -14.97
N ALA A 106 2.72 12.05 -14.60
CA ALA A 106 3.72 12.03 -13.53
C ALA A 106 3.10 11.75 -12.14
N GLY A 107 1.91 12.29 -11.85
CA GLY A 107 1.19 11.98 -10.61
C GLY A 107 0.90 10.49 -10.43
N TYR A 108 0.38 9.83 -11.48
CA TYR A 108 0.18 8.38 -11.43
C TYR A 108 1.48 7.57 -11.40
N ARG A 109 2.58 8.08 -11.95
CA ARG A 109 3.88 7.44 -11.76
C ARG A 109 4.36 7.49 -10.30
N VAL A 110 4.13 8.59 -9.59
CA VAL A 110 4.40 8.64 -8.14
C VAL A 110 3.52 7.65 -7.40
N SER A 111 2.23 7.56 -7.74
CA SER A 111 1.34 6.54 -7.18
C SER A 111 1.87 5.12 -7.42
N ASP A 112 2.33 4.81 -8.64
CA ASP A 112 2.90 3.50 -9.00
C ASP A 112 4.18 3.19 -8.20
N ILE A 113 5.05 4.19 -8.01
CA ILE A 113 6.26 4.07 -7.17
C ILE A 113 5.88 3.78 -5.71
N ARG A 114 4.97 4.59 -5.16
CA ARG A 114 4.54 4.47 -3.76
C ARG A 114 3.85 3.15 -3.50
N GLN A 115 2.90 2.71 -4.33
CA GLN A 115 2.25 1.42 -4.14
C GLN A 115 3.22 0.24 -4.31
N GLY A 116 4.21 0.37 -5.22
CA GLY A 116 5.25 -0.64 -5.40
C GLY A 116 6.08 -0.82 -4.12
N PHE A 117 6.46 0.29 -3.50
CA PHE A 117 7.20 0.30 -2.24
C PHE A 117 6.33 -0.13 -1.05
N ASP A 118 5.18 0.52 -0.86
CA ASP A 118 4.35 0.39 0.34
C ASP A 118 3.53 -0.90 0.40
N MET A 119 3.07 -1.41 -0.76
CA MET A 119 2.21 -2.59 -0.80
C MET A 119 2.98 -3.82 -1.26
N THR A 120 3.36 -3.85 -2.54
CA THR A 120 3.93 -5.07 -3.14
C THR A 120 5.28 -5.44 -2.52
N GLY A 121 6.16 -4.46 -2.30
CA GLY A 121 7.47 -4.67 -1.67
C GLY A 121 7.36 -5.21 -0.24
N LYS A 122 6.48 -4.63 0.58
CA LYS A 122 6.30 -5.07 1.97
C LYS A 122 5.65 -6.44 2.07
N LYS A 123 4.72 -6.77 1.18
CA LYS A 123 4.14 -8.13 1.11
C LYS A 123 5.16 -9.18 0.76
N LEU A 124 6.06 -8.89 -0.17
CA LEU A 124 7.16 -9.80 -0.50
C LEU A 124 8.06 -10.02 0.72
N ALA A 125 8.42 -8.94 1.42
CA ALA A 125 9.20 -9.04 2.65
C ALA A 125 8.49 -9.90 3.73
N LEU A 126 7.19 -9.69 3.94
CA LEU A 126 6.40 -10.48 4.88
C LEU A 126 6.28 -11.95 4.46
N THR A 127 6.06 -12.21 3.18
CA THR A 127 6.03 -13.55 2.58
C THR A 127 7.32 -14.31 2.90
N GLN A 128 8.47 -13.65 2.72
CA GLN A 128 9.78 -14.22 3.03
C GLN A 128 9.94 -14.44 4.54
N ALA A 129 9.55 -13.47 5.37
CA ALA A 129 9.65 -13.56 6.82
C ALA A 129 8.82 -14.71 7.40
N LEU A 130 7.68 -15.03 6.77
CA LEU A 130 6.78 -16.12 7.16
C LEU A 130 7.01 -17.42 6.38
N HIS A 131 8.19 -17.62 5.79
CA HIS A 131 8.53 -18.87 5.11
C HIS A 131 7.53 -19.29 4.02
N ASN A 132 7.03 -18.31 3.26
CA ASN A 132 6.03 -18.49 2.22
C ASN A 132 4.66 -18.99 2.73
N GLU A 133 4.37 -18.85 4.03
CA GLU A 133 3.03 -19.09 4.62
C GLU A 133 2.06 -17.93 4.39
N THR A 134 2.18 -17.22 3.28
CA THR A 134 1.26 -16.14 2.90
C THR A 134 0.43 -16.53 1.68
N ARG A 135 -0.86 -16.17 1.70
CA ARG A 135 -1.72 -16.16 0.53
C ARG A 135 -1.86 -14.73 0.05
N ASN A 136 -1.15 -14.40 -1.02
CA ASN A 136 -1.19 -13.08 -1.65
C ASN A 136 -2.39 -12.99 -2.59
N SER A 137 -3.17 -11.91 -2.48
CA SER A 137 -4.23 -11.57 -3.42
C SER A 137 -4.05 -10.16 -4.00
N PHE A 138 -4.56 -10.02 -5.22
CA PHE A 138 -4.59 -8.79 -5.98
C PHE A 138 -6.05 -8.48 -6.29
N VAL A 139 -6.52 -7.32 -5.82
CA VAL A 139 -7.90 -6.89 -6.01
C VAL A 139 -7.99 -6.02 -7.25
N ASN A 140 -8.77 -6.52 -8.19
CA ASN A 140 -8.97 -5.95 -9.51
C ASN A 140 -10.47 -5.71 -9.78
N LEU A 141 -11.16 -5.15 -8.79
CA LEU A 141 -12.60 -4.88 -8.82
C LEU A 141 -12.84 -3.42 -9.22
N GLY A 142 -13.50 -3.18 -10.35
CA GLY A 142 -13.82 -1.83 -10.81
C GLY A 142 -12.57 -0.94 -10.97
N GLU A 143 -12.59 0.24 -10.35
CA GLU A 143 -11.44 1.15 -10.31
C GLU A 143 -10.30 0.62 -9.42
N ALA A 144 -10.60 -0.23 -8.44
CA ALA A 144 -9.65 -0.89 -7.55
C ALA A 144 -8.63 0.09 -6.93
N THR A 145 -9.13 1.11 -6.25
CA THR A 145 -8.35 2.02 -5.41
C THR A 145 -8.43 1.60 -3.94
N HIS A 146 -7.58 2.17 -3.09
CA HIS A 146 -7.50 1.82 -1.66
C HIS A 146 -8.87 1.69 -0.98
N GLY A 147 -9.15 0.51 -0.44
CA GLY A 147 -10.38 0.20 0.30
C GLY A 147 -11.56 -0.29 -0.54
N THR A 148 -11.41 -0.48 -1.86
CA THR A 148 -12.50 -0.93 -2.75
C THR A 148 -13.10 -2.27 -2.30
N GLU A 149 -12.26 -3.19 -1.84
CA GLU A 149 -12.63 -4.53 -1.39
C GLU A 149 -13.41 -4.57 -0.07
N GLN A 150 -13.38 -3.51 0.75
CA GLN A 150 -13.94 -3.55 2.10
C GLN A 150 -15.43 -3.94 2.11
N THR A 151 -16.21 -3.41 1.17
CA THR A 151 -17.64 -3.74 1.05
C THR A 151 -17.88 -5.20 0.68
N TYR A 152 -16.96 -5.83 -0.04
CA TYR A 152 -17.01 -7.26 -0.40
C TYR A 152 -16.68 -8.17 0.79
N TYR A 153 -15.85 -7.72 1.74
CA TYR A 153 -15.57 -8.48 2.96
C TYR A 153 -16.69 -8.36 4.00
N TRP A 154 -17.22 -7.16 4.21
CA TRP A 154 -18.13 -6.88 5.32
C TRP A 154 -19.62 -6.92 4.97
N CYS A 155 -19.96 -6.68 3.70
CA CYS A 155 -21.35 -6.48 3.28
C CYS A 155 -21.75 -7.39 2.12
N SER A 156 -20.90 -8.34 1.74
CA SER A 156 -21.23 -9.32 0.73
C SER A 156 -22.38 -10.22 1.19
N THR A 157 -23.49 -10.17 0.44
CA THR A 157 -24.54 -11.19 0.47
C THR A 157 -24.25 -12.34 -0.49
N TYR A 158 -23.09 -12.33 -1.15
CA TYR A 158 -22.66 -13.41 -2.03
C TYR A 158 -22.36 -14.65 -1.17
N SER A 159 -23.23 -15.64 -1.27
CA SER A 159 -22.93 -16.98 -0.76
C SER A 159 -21.79 -17.55 -1.60
N THR A 160 -20.58 -17.61 -1.04
CA THR A 160 -19.47 -18.34 -1.65
C THR A 160 -19.72 -19.83 -1.52
N VAL A 161 -20.67 -20.36 -2.30
CA VAL A 161 -20.79 -21.79 -2.50
C VAL A 161 -19.62 -22.19 -3.39
N PRO A 162 -18.73 -23.11 -2.97
CA PRO A 162 -17.69 -23.62 -3.84
C PRO A 162 -18.37 -24.31 -5.02
N ALA A 163 -18.34 -23.70 -6.21
CA ALA A 163 -18.76 -24.36 -7.42
C ALA A 163 -17.68 -25.37 -7.82
N ASN A 164 -17.72 -26.56 -7.22
CA ASN A 164 -17.05 -27.73 -7.78
C ASN A 164 -17.74 -28.04 -9.11
N GLY A 165 -17.23 -27.51 -10.22
CA GLY A 165 -17.66 -27.97 -11.54
C GLY A 165 -17.61 -26.93 -12.62
N LEU A 166 -16.77 -27.20 -13.62
CA LEU A 166 -16.87 -26.70 -14.98
C LEU A 166 -18.27 -27.02 -15.55
N THR A 167 -19.27 -26.17 -15.32
CA THR A 167 -20.49 -26.18 -16.13
C THR A 167 -20.96 -24.77 -16.42
N SER A 168 -20.99 -24.44 -17.70
CA SER A 168 -21.47 -23.21 -18.29
C SER A 168 -22.94 -22.97 -17.93
N SER A 169 -23.23 -21.88 -17.22
CA SER A 169 -24.58 -21.33 -17.10
C SER A 169 -24.51 -19.83 -16.75
N SER A 170 -25.06 -19.03 -17.66
CA SER A 170 -25.19 -17.58 -17.56
C SER A 170 -26.00 -17.19 -16.32
N SER A 171 -25.32 -16.68 -15.30
CA SER A 171 -25.95 -15.92 -14.22
C SER A 171 -25.07 -14.70 -13.94
N SER A 172 -25.69 -13.58 -13.62
CA SER A 172 -25.04 -12.28 -13.38
C SER A 172 -24.31 -12.26 -12.03
N SER A 173 -23.37 -13.19 -11.85
CA SER A 173 -22.34 -13.12 -10.82
C SER A 173 -21.26 -12.15 -11.30
N ALA A 174 -20.87 -11.20 -10.45
CA ALA A 174 -19.61 -10.50 -10.67
C ALA A 174 -18.51 -11.57 -10.71
N ASN A 175 -17.80 -11.67 -11.83
CA ASN A 175 -16.60 -12.48 -11.92
C ASN A 175 -15.56 -11.87 -10.98
N VAL A 176 -15.54 -12.33 -9.71
CA VAL A 176 -14.39 -12.12 -8.84
C VAL A 176 -13.35 -13.10 -9.31
N THR A 177 -12.53 -12.69 -10.26
CA THR A 177 -11.30 -13.41 -10.58
C THR A 177 -10.32 -13.15 -9.44
N VAL A 178 -10.34 -13.99 -8.40
CA VAL A 178 -9.19 -14.12 -7.50
C VAL A 178 -8.14 -14.90 -8.30
N ALA A 179 -7.28 -14.18 -9.01
CA ALA A 179 -6.11 -14.78 -9.60
C ALA A 179 -5.13 -15.10 -8.46
N VAL A 180 -5.14 -16.36 -8.01
CA VAL A 180 -4.04 -16.91 -7.22
C VAL A 180 -2.90 -17.16 -8.19
N LEU A 181 -1.96 -16.22 -8.31
CA LEU A 181 -0.72 -16.50 -9.03
C LEU A 181 0.23 -17.25 -8.10
N SER A 182 0.37 -18.55 -8.34
CA SER A 182 1.52 -19.33 -7.90
C SER A 182 2.67 -19.05 -8.87
N PHE A 183 3.61 -18.16 -8.50
CA PHE A 183 4.89 -18.05 -9.18
C PHE A 183 5.92 -18.89 -8.43
N PHE A 184 6.05 -20.18 -8.76
CA PHE A 184 7.26 -20.98 -8.58
C PHE A 184 7.14 -22.25 -9.43
N ASP A 185 7.91 -22.31 -10.53
CA ASP A 185 8.61 -23.52 -10.99
C ASP A 185 10.11 -23.21 -10.87
#